data_AF-A0A9D7S9S0-F1
#
_entry.id   AF-A0A9D7S9S0-F1
#
_cell.length_a   1.000
_cell.length_b   1.000
_cell.length_c   1.000
_cell.angle_alpha   90.00
_cell.angle_beta   90.00
_cell.angle_gamma   90.00
#
_symmetry.space_group_name_H-M   'P 1'
#
loop_
_entity.id
_entity.type
_entity.pdbx_description
1 polymer ?
#
loop_
_entity_poly.entity_id
_entity_poly.type
_entity_poly.pdbx_seq_one_letter_code
_entity_poly.pdbx_strand_id
1 'polypeptide(L)'
;MKKKTKSEFKTTERDEYSLKIYNKSMHYRLKCNILRFEYKAHVGSSLKSIGIHYLSDLLNPDIRAKLGERLISLWDEVVLNDWTIRTDELSSKDQVKLKDWKNANFWIDLHEETRKKNRNKFSKELAEYRKIVQDHSDNVHQVIKEALIEKWCKIVTATQTTQIGQKVQDHSNTLNDLAPIPEPIESEVKKRLCRVTRLDISNQKRGSVYLRESTIKTIYKNDSKLYKVLLDYFGPKWKKINSITDIFETIAKNIRDIYTNREAKARKQLQKYNEAIERYKNSLFPFDDELRFTS
;
A
#
# COMPACT_ATOMS: atom_id res chain seq x y z
N MET A 1 -21.38 -5.25 -1.38
CA MET A 1 -20.17 -5.99 -0.97
C MET A 1 -18.93 -5.35 -1.61
N LYS A 2 -17.95 -4.90 -0.83
CA LYS A 2 -16.67 -4.42 -1.38
C LYS A 2 -15.85 -5.65 -1.77
N LYS A 3 -15.57 -5.83 -3.07
CA LYS A 3 -14.60 -6.82 -3.55
C LYS A 3 -13.29 -6.60 -2.79
N LYS A 4 -12.88 -7.57 -1.98
CA LYS A 4 -11.49 -7.66 -1.51
C LYS A 4 -10.65 -7.72 -2.79
N THR A 5 -9.87 -6.68 -3.08
CA THR A 5 -8.76 -6.80 -4.04
C THR A 5 -7.98 -8.05 -3.62
N LYS A 6 -7.83 -9.03 -4.52
CA LYS A 6 -6.94 -10.19 -4.30
C LYS A 6 -5.62 -9.59 -3.81
N SER A 7 -5.27 -9.79 -2.55
CA SER A 7 -3.93 -9.45 -2.12
C SER A 7 -2.99 -10.33 -2.95
N GLU A 8 -2.05 -9.73 -3.66
CA GLU A 8 -1.01 -10.46 -4.37
C GLU A 8 -0.08 -11.06 -3.32
N PHE A 9 -0.40 -12.28 -2.88
CA PHE A 9 0.47 -13.07 -2.05
C PHE A 9 0.82 -14.37 -2.78
N LYS A 10 2.08 -14.76 -2.67
CA LYS A 10 2.54 -16.10 -3.01
C LYS A 10 2.65 -16.88 -1.71
N THR A 11 2.12 -18.09 -1.71
CA THR A 11 2.11 -18.98 -0.56
C THR A 11 2.54 -20.37 -0.99
N THR A 12 3.28 -21.05 -0.12
CA THR A 12 3.51 -22.49 -0.20
C THR A 12 3.20 -23.11 1.15
N GLU A 13 2.54 -24.26 1.12
CA GLU A 13 2.13 -25.02 2.29
C GLU A 13 2.97 -26.30 2.34
N ARG A 14 3.54 -26.58 3.51
CA ARG A 14 4.19 -27.83 3.89
C ARG A 14 3.47 -28.39 5.11
N ASP A 15 3.71 -29.66 5.43
CA ASP A 15 3.03 -30.32 6.55
C ASP A 15 3.33 -29.62 7.88
N GLU A 16 4.56 -29.17 8.08
CA GLU A 16 4.99 -28.54 9.33
C GLU A 16 4.84 -27.01 9.36
N TYR A 17 4.78 -26.36 8.20
CA TYR A 17 4.80 -24.90 8.10
C TYR A 17 4.23 -24.35 6.80
N SER A 18 3.94 -23.06 6.78
CA SER A 18 3.71 -22.31 5.55
C SER A 18 4.61 -21.10 5.41
N LEU A 19 4.91 -20.76 4.15
CA LEU A 19 5.64 -19.56 3.78
C LEU A 19 4.73 -18.65 2.97
N LYS A 20 4.79 -17.35 3.26
CA LYS A 20 4.02 -16.34 2.54
C LYS A 20 4.87 -15.12 2.22
N ILE A 21 4.87 -14.72 0.96
CA ILE A 21 5.51 -13.49 0.48
C ILE A 21 4.44 -12.57 -0.09
N TYR A 22 4.40 -11.31 0.36
CA TYR A 22 3.44 -10.34 -0.14
C TYR A 22 3.85 -8.88 0.08
N ASN A 23 3.22 -8.01 -0.69
CA ASN A 23 3.28 -6.57 -0.46
C ASN A 23 2.41 -6.18 0.76
N LYS A 24 3.04 -6.07 1.92
CA LYS A 24 2.41 -5.67 3.19
C LYS A 24 1.87 -4.25 3.10
N SER A 25 2.56 -3.35 2.41
CA SER A 25 2.09 -1.97 2.27
C SER A 25 0.77 -1.88 1.54
N MET A 26 0.56 -2.65 0.47
CA MET A 26 -0.74 -2.72 -0.21
C MET A 26 -1.82 -3.32 0.68
N HIS A 27 -1.48 -4.33 1.48
CA HIS A 27 -2.43 -4.98 2.40
C HIS A 27 -2.97 -3.99 3.45
N TYR A 28 -2.11 -3.11 3.96
CA TYR A 28 -2.45 -2.12 4.98
C TYR A 28 -2.61 -0.68 4.43
N ARG A 29 -2.51 -0.48 3.11
CA ARG A 29 -2.56 0.83 2.42
C ARG A 29 -1.53 1.84 2.97
N LEU A 30 -0.35 1.35 3.29
CA LEU A 30 0.77 2.17 3.77
C LEU A 30 1.42 2.92 2.59
N LYS A 31 2.07 4.04 2.89
CA LYS A 31 2.70 4.90 1.87
C LYS A 31 4.08 4.40 1.40
N CYS A 32 4.77 3.65 2.25
CA CYS A 32 6.07 3.06 1.95
C CYS A 32 5.91 1.65 1.39
N ASN A 33 6.81 1.22 0.50
CA ASN A 33 6.82 -0.16 -0.02
C ASN A 33 7.38 -1.11 1.04
N ILE A 34 6.58 -2.10 1.45
CA ILE A 34 7.00 -3.08 2.46
C ILE A 34 6.73 -4.49 1.92
N LEU A 35 7.80 -5.24 1.70
CA LEU A 35 7.75 -6.68 1.49
C LEU A 35 7.63 -7.39 2.85
N ARG A 36 6.78 -8.41 2.94
CA ARG A 36 6.81 -9.34 4.08
C ARG A 36 7.11 -10.74 3.57
N PHE A 37 8.14 -11.34 4.16
CA PHE A 37 8.36 -12.78 4.18
C PHE A 37 7.88 -13.31 5.54
N GLU A 38 6.94 -14.25 5.52
CA GLU A 38 6.27 -14.75 6.72
C GLU A 38 6.42 -16.27 6.78
N TYR A 39 7.05 -16.75 7.86
CA TYR A 39 7.13 -18.15 8.23
C TYR A 39 6.09 -18.42 9.32
N LYS A 40 5.18 -19.37 9.05
CA LYS A 40 4.15 -19.81 9.98
C LYS A 40 4.35 -21.30 10.27
N ALA A 41 4.79 -21.63 11.48
CA ALA A 41 4.80 -23.02 11.93
C ALA A 41 3.36 -23.49 12.22
N HIS A 42 2.99 -24.66 11.67
CA HIS A 42 1.69 -25.31 11.92
C HIS A 42 1.79 -26.32 13.06
N VAL A 43 2.92 -27.03 13.13
CA VAL A 43 3.16 -28.07 14.12
C VAL A 43 4.20 -27.57 15.13
N GLY A 44 3.85 -27.65 16.41
CA GLY A 44 4.74 -27.26 17.50
C GLY A 44 6.09 -28.00 17.48
N SER A 45 6.19 -29.19 16.87
CA SER A 45 7.46 -29.92 16.71
C SER A 45 8.53 -29.11 15.98
N SER A 46 8.16 -28.36 14.95
CA SER A 46 9.10 -27.53 14.17
C SER A 46 9.67 -26.35 14.97
N LEU A 47 8.91 -25.83 15.94
CA LEU A 47 9.38 -24.81 16.88
C LEU A 47 10.12 -25.44 18.07
N LYS A 48 9.67 -26.60 18.54
CA LYS A 48 10.32 -27.36 19.62
C LYS A 48 11.72 -27.84 19.24
N SER A 49 11.95 -28.22 17.98
CA SER A 49 13.29 -28.58 17.50
C SER A 49 14.27 -27.40 17.54
N ILE A 50 13.77 -26.17 17.47
CA ILE A 50 14.53 -24.92 17.64
C ILE A 50 14.72 -24.57 19.13
N GLY A 51 13.97 -25.22 20.02
CA GLY A 51 13.97 -24.99 21.47
C GLY A 51 12.83 -24.10 21.96
N ILE A 52 11.82 -23.82 21.14
CA ILE A 52 10.67 -22.99 21.51
C ILE A 52 9.52 -23.89 21.98
N HIS A 53 9.27 -23.89 23.29
CA HIS A 53 8.16 -24.58 23.94
C HIS A 53 7.08 -23.60 24.41
N TYR A 54 7.51 -22.42 24.86
CA TYR A 54 6.67 -21.35 25.39
C TYR A 54 7.09 -20.00 24.80
N LEU A 55 6.22 -19.00 24.92
CA LEU A 55 6.53 -17.64 24.44
C LEU A 55 7.72 -17.02 25.19
N SER A 56 7.91 -17.36 26.46
CA SER A 56 9.02 -16.92 27.30
C SER A 56 10.39 -17.35 26.76
N ASP A 57 10.46 -18.45 25.99
CA ASP A 57 11.71 -18.94 25.42
C ASP A 57 12.29 -17.94 24.41
N LEU A 58 11.45 -17.07 23.83
CA LEU A 58 11.89 -15.98 22.94
C LEU A 58 12.70 -14.91 23.67
N LEU A 59 12.72 -14.89 25.01
CA LEU A 59 13.60 -14.02 25.80
C LEU A 59 15.07 -14.48 25.72
N ASN A 60 15.32 -15.75 25.40
CA ASN A 60 16.68 -16.27 25.22
C ASN A 60 17.26 -15.81 23.86
N PRO A 61 18.39 -15.08 23.83
CA PRO A 61 19.02 -14.63 22.60
C PRO A 61 19.46 -15.78 21.68
N ASP A 62 19.88 -16.92 22.23
CA ASP A 62 20.32 -18.08 21.43
C ASP A 62 19.15 -18.70 20.66
N ILE A 63 17.96 -18.74 21.28
CA ILE A 63 16.74 -19.21 20.64
C ILE A 63 16.32 -18.25 19.53
N ARG A 64 16.45 -16.93 19.75
CA ARG A 64 16.21 -15.93 18.69
C ARG A 64 17.20 -16.05 17.55
N ALA A 65 18.47 -16.35 17.81
CA ALA A 65 19.48 -16.58 16.77
C ALA A 65 19.08 -17.77 15.89
N LYS A 66 18.76 -18.93 16.50
CA LYS A 66 18.30 -20.12 15.77
C LYS A 66 17.02 -19.89 14.96
N LEU A 67 16.08 -19.10 15.49
CA LEU A 67 14.86 -18.75 14.75
C LEU A 67 15.17 -17.87 13.53
N GLY A 68 16.14 -16.95 13.65
CA GLY A 68 16.65 -16.15 12.54
C GLY A 68 17.31 -17.02 11.47
N GLU A 69 18.22 -17.92 11.87
CA GLU A 69 18.86 -18.89 10.98
C GLU A 69 17.82 -19.76 10.25
N ARG A 70 16.76 -20.19 10.95
CA ARG A 70 15.66 -20.92 10.33
C ARG A 70 14.93 -20.07 9.29
N LEU A 71 14.63 -18.81 9.58
CA LEU A 71 13.98 -17.92 8.62
C LEU A 71 14.85 -17.70 7.38
N ILE A 72 16.15 -17.48 7.54
CA ILE A 72 17.09 -17.28 6.43
C ILE A 72 17.28 -18.55 5.60
N SER A 73 17.42 -19.71 6.23
CA SER A 73 17.51 -20.99 5.49
C SER A 73 16.26 -21.26 4.64
N LEU A 74 15.07 -20.92 5.15
CA LEU A 74 13.83 -21.02 4.37
C LEU A 74 13.81 -20.06 3.18
N TRP A 75 14.44 -18.87 3.29
CA TRP A 75 14.61 -17.96 2.15
C TRP A 75 15.59 -18.51 1.11
N ASP A 76 16.65 -19.20 1.53
CA ASP A 76 17.62 -19.83 0.63
C ASP A 76 17.04 -20.95 -0.24
N GLU A 77 15.94 -21.57 0.22
CA GLU A 77 15.17 -22.55 -0.55
C GLU A 77 14.28 -21.89 -1.63
N VAL A 78 14.00 -20.59 -1.53
CA VAL A 78 13.14 -19.88 -2.48
C VAL A 78 13.87 -19.66 -3.79
N VAL A 79 13.32 -20.18 -4.88
CA VAL A 79 13.73 -19.82 -6.24
C VAL A 79 12.98 -18.55 -6.64
N LEU A 80 13.69 -17.43 -6.69
CA LEU A 80 13.17 -16.15 -7.14
C LEU A 80 13.44 -15.98 -8.63
N ASN A 81 12.41 -15.65 -9.41
CA ASN A 81 12.58 -15.15 -10.77
C ASN A 81 13.06 -13.70 -10.70
N ASP A 82 14.33 -13.46 -11.03
CA ASP A 82 14.94 -12.15 -10.97
C ASP A 82 14.61 -11.35 -12.25
N TRP A 83 13.82 -10.30 -12.08
CA TRP A 83 13.39 -9.44 -13.19
C TRP A 83 14.47 -8.44 -13.64
N THR A 84 15.59 -8.35 -12.93
CA THR A 84 16.70 -7.43 -13.22
C THR A 84 17.78 -8.05 -14.11
N ILE A 85 17.64 -9.32 -14.51
CA ILE A 85 18.60 -10.00 -15.40
C ILE A 85 18.70 -9.25 -16.74
N ARG A 86 19.93 -8.81 -17.08
CA ARG A 86 20.29 -8.15 -18.33
C ARG A 86 20.45 -9.19 -19.44
N THR A 87 19.35 -9.46 -20.14
CA THR A 87 19.26 -10.58 -21.08
C THR A 87 20.13 -10.44 -22.32
N ASP A 88 20.46 -9.20 -22.69
CA ASP A 88 21.30 -8.82 -23.82
C ASP A 88 22.79 -9.14 -23.60
N GLU A 89 23.22 -9.27 -22.35
CA GLU A 89 24.59 -9.67 -21.98
C GLU A 89 24.80 -11.20 -22.03
N LEU A 90 23.72 -11.97 -22.18
CA LEU A 90 23.75 -13.44 -22.12
C LEU A 90 24.09 -14.07 -23.46
N SER A 91 24.77 -15.23 -23.41
CA SER A 91 24.97 -16.07 -24.58
C SER A 91 23.63 -16.55 -25.17
N SER A 92 23.58 -16.81 -26.48
CA SER A 92 22.34 -17.29 -27.12
C SER A 92 21.81 -18.58 -26.49
N LYS A 93 22.68 -19.44 -25.96
CA LYS A 93 22.31 -20.65 -25.24
C LYS A 93 21.62 -20.33 -23.92
N ASP A 94 22.16 -19.38 -23.15
CA ASP A 94 21.61 -19.00 -21.85
C ASP A 94 20.30 -18.22 -22.01
N GLN A 95 20.16 -17.41 -23.07
CA GLN A 95 18.90 -16.75 -23.39
C GLN A 95 17.76 -17.75 -23.66
N VAL A 96 18.06 -18.89 -24.30
CA VAL A 96 17.07 -19.97 -24.52
C VAL A 96 16.68 -20.58 -23.17
N LYS A 97 17.66 -20.96 -22.34
CA LYS A 97 17.38 -21.53 -21.00
C LYS A 97 16.63 -20.58 -20.09
N LEU A 98 16.92 -19.29 -20.15
CA LEU A 98 16.28 -18.29 -19.31
C LEU A 98 14.77 -18.19 -19.56
N LYS A 99 14.30 -18.49 -20.78
CA LYS A 99 12.85 -18.57 -21.06
C LYS A 99 12.18 -19.63 -20.19
N ASP A 100 12.84 -20.78 -20.01
CA ASP A 100 12.36 -21.87 -19.16
C ASP A 100 12.47 -21.50 -17.68
N TRP A 101 13.62 -20.97 -17.23
CA TRP A 101 13.83 -20.60 -15.82
C TRP A 101 12.91 -19.49 -15.33
N LYS A 102 12.46 -18.58 -16.21
CA LYS A 102 11.47 -17.55 -15.87
C LYS A 102 10.07 -18.13 -15.62
N ASN A 103 9.81 -19.36 -16.07
CA ASN A 103 8.55 -20.06 -15.86
C ASN A 103 8.57 -20.85 -14.54
N ALA A 104 7.67 -20.52 -13.61
CA ALA A 104 7.56 -21.25 -12.35
C ALA A 104 7.22 -22.74 -12.56
N ASN A 105 6.46 -23.08 -13.60
CA ASN A 105 6.08 -24.46 -13.88
C ASN A 105 7.29 -25.32 -14.26
N PHE A 106 8.30 -24.76 -14.94
CA PHE A 106 9.54 -25.47 -15.25
C PHE A 106 10.19 -26.03 -13.98
N TRP A 107 10.31 -25.19 -12.93
CA TRP A 107 10.92 -25.62 -11.67
C TRP A 107 10.06 -26.65 -10.92
N ILE A 108 8.74 -26.51 -10.97
CA ILE A 108 7.80 -27.46 -10.36
C ILE A 108 7.92 -28.83 -11.05
N ASP A 109 7.80 -28.86 -12.37
CA ASP A 109 7.87 -30.08 -13.19
C ASP A 109 9.25 -30.75 -13.02
N LEU A 110 10.32 -29.96 -13.07
CA LEU A 110 11.69 -30.45 -12.86
C LEU A 110 11.87 -31.10 -11.48
N HIS A 111 11.33 -30.48 -10.44
CA HIS A 111 11.36 -31.03 -9.09
C HIS A 111 10.55 -32.34 -8.97
N GLU A 112 9.43 -32.48 -9.69
CA GLU A 112 8.68 -33.73 -9.74
C GLU A 112 9.39 -34.85 -10.53
N GLU A 113 10.03 -34.51 -11.65
CA GLU A 113 10.83 -35.45 -12.46
C GLU A 113 12.04 -35.99 -11.71
N THR A 114 12.75 -35.11 -11.00
CA THR A 114 13.99 -35.47 -10.26
C THR A 114 13.74 -36.46 -9.13
N ARG A 115 12.54 -36.48 -8.54
CA ARG A 115 12.13 -37.53 -7.58
C ARG A 115 12.06 -38.92 -8.21
N LYS A 116 11.84 -39.02 -9.51
CA LYS A 116 11.59 -40.29 -10.21
C LYS A 116 12.83 -40.87 -10.90
N LYS A 117 13.66 -40.03 -11.53
CA LYS A 117 14.71 -40.52 -12.45
C LYS A 117 16.06 -39.83 -12.37
N ASN A 118 16.12 -38.54 -12.04
CA ASN A 118 17.35 -37.76 -12.20
C ASN A 118 17.59 -36.79 -11.04
N ARG A 119 17.99 -37.31 -9.88
CA ARG A 119 18.06 -36.59 -8.60
C ARG A 119 18.86 -35.29 -8.63
N ASN A 120 19.87 -35.18 -9.50
CA ASN A 120 20.79 -34.03 -9.52
C ASN A 120 20.42 -32.94 -10.54
N LYS A 121 19.45 -33.20 -11.42
CA LYS A 121 19.10 -32.28 -12.52
C LYS A 121 18.59 -30.94 -11.99
N PHE A 122 17.75 -30.95 -10.95
CA PHE A 122 17.23 -29.73 -10.33
C PHE A 122 18.37 -28.86 -9.79
N SER A 123 19.25 -29.44 -8.96
CA SER A 123 20.37 -28.71 -8.36
C SER A 123 21.32 -28.14 -9.42
N LYS A 124 21.53 -28.87 -10.53
CA LYS A 124 22.35 -28.40 -11.64
C LYS A 124 21.73 -27.19 -12.34
N GLU A 125 20.46 -27.27 -12.75
CA GLU A 125 19.78 -26.15 -13.41
C GLU A 125 19.67 -24.94 -12.48
N LEU A 126 19.43 -25.16 -11.17
CA LEU A 126 19.40 -24.08 -10.18
C LEU A 126 20.78 -23.41 -10.01
N ALA A 127 21.86 -24.19 -10.00
CA ALA A 127 23.22 -23.65 -9.92
C ALA A 127 23.58 -22.80 -11.15
N GLU A 128 23.23 -23.27 -12.35
CA GLU A 128 23.43 -22.52 -13.60
C GLU A 128 22.61 -21.22 -13.60
N TYR A 129 21.34 -21.29 -13.18
CA TYR A 129 20.50 -20.10 -13.05
C TYR A 129 21.07 -19.09 -12.04
N ARG A 130 21.46 -19.56 -10.84
CA ARG A 130 22.05 -18.69 -9.79
C ARG A 130 23.34 -18.03 -10.25
N LYS A 131 24.15 -18.69 -11.07
CA LYS A 131 25.34 -18.09 -11.67
C LYS A 131 24.98 -16.91 -12.57
N ILE A 132 23.97 -17.07 -13.43
CA ILE A 132 23.49 -15.97 -14.29
C ILE A 132 22.92 -14.81 -13.48
N VAL A 133 22.16 -15.09 -12.42
CA VAL A 133 21.69 -14.05 -11.49
C VAL A 133 22.88 -13.31 -10.86
N GLN A 134 23.89 -14.03 -10.42
CA GLN A 134 25.07 -13.44 -9.79
C GLN A 134 25.89 -12.56 -10.76
N ASP A 135 26.03 -12.99 -12.01
CA ASP A 135 26.91 -12.33 -12.99
C ASP A 135 26.18 -11.23 -13.78
N HIS A 136 24.85 -11.36 -13.99
CA HIS A 136 24.09 -10.58 -14.96
C HIS A 136 22.80 -9.92 -14.41
N SER A 137 22.62 -9.82 -13.10
CA SER A 137 21.47 -9.11 -12.50
C SER A 137 21.88 -8.25 -11.30
N ASP A 138 20.91 -7.62 -10.64
CA ASP A 138 21.11 -6.93 -9.36
C ASP A 138 21.03 -7.90 -8.16
N ASN A 139 20.92 -9.20 -8.43
CA ASN A 139 20.78 -10.30 -7.49
C ASN A 139 19.74 -10.01 -6.38
N VAL A 140 18.49 -9.79 -6.81
CA VAL A 140 17.41 -9.38 -5.90
C VAL A 140 17.17 -10.39 -4.77
N HIS A 141 17.44 -11.68 -5.00
CA HIS A 141 17.34 -12.71 -3.97
C HIS A 141 18.31 -12.43 -2.81
N GLN A 142 19.56 -12.09 -3.12
CA GLN A 142 20.58 -11.75 -2.14
C GLN A 142 20.28 -10.41 -1.45
N VAL A 143 19.83 -9.40 -2.19
CA VAL A 143 19.43 -8.10 -1.60
C VAL A 143 18.32 -8.28 -0.56
N ILE A 144 17.32 -9.10 -0.86
CA ILE A 144 16.25 -9.40 0.10
C ILE A 144 16.79 -10.21 1.29
N LYS A 145 17.70 -11.16 1.06
CA LYS A 145 18.35 -11.95 2.12
C LYS A 145 19.08 -11.04 3.11
N GLU A 146 19.87 -10.11 2.61
CA GLU A 146 20.62 -9.14 3.44
C GLU A 146 19.67 -8.25 4.24
N ALA A 147 18.60 -7.74 3.61
CA ALA A 147 17.59 -6.96 4.31
C ALA A 147 16.86 -7.77 5.41
N LEU A 148 16.61 -9.07 5.20
CA LEU A 148 16.05 -9.95 6.21
C LEU A 148 17.02 -10.14 7.40
N ILE A 149 18.30 -10.36 7.13
CA ILE A 149 19.35 -10.50 8.14
C ILE A 149 19.46 -9.20 8.95
N GLU A 150 19.62 -8.07 8.28
CA GLU A 150 19.76 -6.75 8.91
C GLU A 150 18.56 -6.46 9.84
N LYS A 151 17.34 -6.70 9.33
CA LYS A 151 16.12 -6.51 10.10
C LYS A 151 16.04 -7.45 11.31
N TRP A 152 16.45 -8.70 11.17
CA TRP A 152 16.47 -9.65 12.29
C TRP A 152 17.47 -9.20 13.36
N CYS A 153 18.67 -8.80 12.96
CA CYS A 153 19.69 -8.26 13.86
C CYS A 153 19.16 -7.04 14.63
N LYS A 154 18.53 -6.08 13.95
CA LYS A 154 17.90 -4.90 14.59
C LYS A 154 16.87 -5.29 15.66
N ILE A 155 16.00 -6.26 15.38
CA ILE A 155 15.01 -6.76 16.34
C ILE A 155 15.70 -7.36 17.58
N VAL A 156 16.72 -8.20 17.37
CA VAL A 156 17.44 -8.86 18.46
C VAL A 156 18.24 -7.86 19.29
N THR A 157 18.86 -6.85 18.69
CA THR A 157 19.65 -5.83 19.39
C THR A 157 18.77 -4.83 20.16
N ALA A 158 17.65 -4.39 19.58
CA ALA A 158 16.72 -3.47 20.25
C ALA A 158 16.17 -4.07 21.55
N THR A 159 15.86 -5.37 21.56
CA THR A 159 15.39 -6.07 22.77
C THR A 159 16.41 -6.14 23.91
N GLN A 160 17.71 -5.93 23.65
CA GLN A 160 18.75 -5.89 24.69
C GLN A 160 18.87 -4.50 25.32
N THR A 161 18.43 -3.45 24.63
CA THR A 161 18.57 -2.05 25.09
C THR A 161 17.41 -1.60 25.97
N THR A 162 16.25 -2.28 25.94
CA THR A 162 15.04 -1.88 26.69
C THR A 162 15.03 -2.28 28.17
N GLN A 163 16.20 -2.33 28.81
CA GLN A 163 16.30 -2.17 30.26
C GLN A 163 17.31 -1.05 30.54
N ILE A 164 16.80 0.18 30.67
CA ILE A 164 17.24 1.29 31.56
C ILE A 164 16.49 2.57 31.13
N GLY A 165 15.70 3.15 32.05
CA GLY A 165 15.42 4.59 32.06
C GLY A 165 14.00 5.04 31.73
N GLN A 166 13.15 5.13 32.76
CA GLN A 166 12.12 6.18 32.82
C GLN A 166 12.71 7.56 32.49
N LYS A 167 11.98 8.37 31.71
CA LYS A 167 11.66 9.75 32.10
C LYS A 167 10.49 10.34 31.30
N VAL A 168 9.55 10.83 32.08
CA VAL A 168 8.37 11.64 31.76
C VAL A 168 8.80 13.10 31.61
N GLN A 169 8.15 13.82 30.69
CA GLN A 169 8.08 15.30 30.53
C GLN A 169 9.42 15.95 30.12
N ASP A 170 9.49 16.88 29.16
CA ASP A 170 8.72 18.11 29.00
C ASP A 170 8.67 18.52 27.51
N HIS A 171 7.52 18.96 27.01
CA HIS A 171 7.49 19.87 25.85
C HIS A 171 6.79 21.15 26.31
N SER A 172 7.59 22.05 26.87
CA SER A 172 7.24 23.45 27.11
C SER A 172 7.41 24.23 25.81
N ASN A 173 6.29 24.74 25.30
CA ASN A 173 6.04 26.06 24.75
C ASN A 173 7.21 26.85 24.12
N THR A 174 6.99 27.26 22.86
CA THR A 174 7.34 28.55 22.25
C THR A 174 6.82 28.44 20.80
N LEU A 175 6.05 29.35 20.21
CA LEU A 175 6.30 30.78 20.02
C LEU A 175 4.96 31.49 19.77
N ASN A 176 4.74 32.58 20.50
CA ASN A 176 3.86 33.68 20.09
C ASN A 176 4.55 34.50 18.98
N ASP A 177 3.76 35.39 18.38
CA ASP A 177 4.16 36.57 17.59
C ASP A 177 4.19 36.40 16.07
N LEU A 178 3.02 36.61 15.45
CA LEU A 178 2.94 37.26 14.15
C LEU A 178 1.86 38.36 14.19
N ALA A 179 2.31 39.59 13.94
CA ALA A 179 1.53 40.82 13.98
C ALA A 179 0.44 40.89 12.90
N PRO A 180 -0.60 41.72 13.07
CA PRO A 180 -1.69 41.87 12.10
C PRO A 180 -1.23 42.67 10.87
N ILE A 181 -1.53 42.16 9.67
CA ILE A 181 -1.34 42.90 8.41
C ILE A 181 -2.62 43.72 8.13
N PRO A 182 -2.51 45.02 7.83
CA PRO A 182 -3.66 45.90 7.55
C PRO A 182 -4.27 45.65 6.16
N GLU A 183 -5.59 45.87 6.06
CA GLU A 183 -6.35 45.82 4.80
C GLU A 183 -6.01 46.99 3.86
N PRO A 184 -6.06 46.76 2.54
CA PRO A 184 -6.55 47.78 1.62
C PRO A 184 -7.81 47.32 0.88
N ILE A 185 -8.80 48.20 0.90
CA ILE A 185 -10.01 48.20 0.07
C ILE A 185 -9.62 48.80 -1.29
N GLU A 186 -9.96 48.15 -2.40
CA GLU A 186 -10.83 48.71 -3.45
C GLU A 186 -11.05 47.73 -4.62
N SER A 187 -12.16 47.99 -5.29
CA SER A 187 -13.07 47.08 -5.97
C SER A 187 -12.64 46.65 -7.37
N GLU A 188 -12.39 45.36 -7.56
CA GLU A 188 -12.90 44.63 -8.72
C GLU A 188 -14.04 43.75 -8.20
N VAL A 189 -15.22 43.80 -8.82
CA VAL A 189 -16.34 42.93 -8.43
C VAL A 189 -15.91 41.49 -8.69
N LYS A 190 -15.31 40.84 -7.68
CA LYS A 190 -14.83 39.46 -7.75
C LYS A 190 -16.02 38.59 -8.12
N LYS A 191 -16.07 38.17 -9.39
CA LYS A 191 -17.07 37.23 -9.88
C LYS A 191 -17.02 36.01 -8.97
N ARG A 192 -18.06 35.82 -8.18
CA ARG A 192 -18.14 34.66 -7.29
C ARG A 192 -18.58 33.49 -8.16
N LEU A 193 -17.71 32.52 -8.36
CA LEU A 193 -18.00 31.37 -9.21
C LEU A 193 -18.48 30.17 -8.39
N CYS A 194 -19.38 29.38 -8.96
CA CYS A 194 -19.77 28.09 -8.42
C CYS A 194 -18.54 27.17 -8.35
N ARG A 195 -18.32 26.54 -7.19
CA ARG A 195 -17.16 25.65 -6.99
C ARG A 195 -17.09 24.46 -7.94
N VAL A 196 -18.24 24.00 -8.44
CA VAL A 196 -18.35 22.80 -9.29
C VAL A 196 -18.49 23.16 -10.76
N THR A 197 -19.45 24.01 -11.11
CA THR A 197 -19.75 24.34 -12.52
C THR A 197 -18.97 25.54 -13.05
N ARG A 198 -18.27 26.29 -12.18
CA ARG A 198 -17.56 27.54 -12.50
C ARG A 198 -18.43 28.66 -13.08
N LEU A 199 -19.76 28.52 -13.04
CA LEU A 199 -20.69 29.58 -13.44
C LEU A 199 -20.74 30.72 -12.43
N ASP A 200 -21.02 31.93 -12.92
CA ASP A 200 -21.14 33.11 -12.08
C ASP A 200 -22.37 33.02 -11.15
N ILE A 201 -22.12 33.15 -9.86
CA ILE A 201 -23.11 33.15 -8.78
C ILE A 201 -23.07 34.46 -7.99
N SER A 202 -22.50 35.53 -8.54
CA SER A 202 -22.46 36.85 -7.91
C SER A 202 -23.84 37.37 -7.56
N ASN A 203 -24.85 37.02 -8.38
CA ASN A 203 -26.26 37.38 -8.18
C ASN A 203 -26.98 36.58 -7.06
N GLN A 204 -26.29 35.67 -6.35
CA GLN A 204 -26.86 34.91 -5.23
C GLN A 204 -26.53 35.56 -3.86
N LYS A 205 -27.18 35.11 -2.77
CA LYS A 205 -26.87 35.55 -1.39
C LYS A 205 -25.38 35.41 -1.05
N ARG A 206 -24.82 36.41 -0.36
CA ARG A 206 -23.43 36.43 0.18
C ARG A 206 -23.17 35.16 0.99
N GLY A 207 -22.09 34.43 0.66
CA GLY A 207 -21.75 33.12 1.25
C GLY A 207 -22.23 31.91 0.45
N SER A 208 -22.94 32.08 -0.68
CA SER A 208 -23.27 30.95 -1.55
C SER A 208 -22.02 30.41 -2.24
N VAL A 209 -21.79 29.10 -2.11
CA VAL A 209 -20.61 28.39 -2.68
C VAL A 209 -20.96 27.62 -3.96
N TYR A 210 -22.23 27.23 -4.11
CA TYR A 210 -22.75 26.43 -5.23
C TYR A 210 -23.91 27.14 -5.94
N LEU A 211 -24.24 26.65 -7.14
CA LEU A 211 -25.36 27.14 -7.94
C LEU A 211 -26.69 26.78 -7.25
N ARG A 212 -27.61 27.74 -7.13
CA ARG A 212 -28.94 27.57 -6.53
C ARG A 212 -30.01 27.42 -7.59
N GLU A 213 -31.15 26.86 -7.19
CA GLU A 213 -32.34 26.67 -8.03
C GLU A 213 -32.80 27.99 -8.69
N SER A 214 -32.74 29.11 -7.97
CA SER A 214 -33.15 30.43 -8.47
C SER A 214 -32.28 30.88 -9.64
N THR A 215 -30.97 30.65 -9.57
CA THR A 215 -30.04 30.96 -10.67
C THR A 215 -30.20 30.02 -11.84
N ILE A 216 -30.48 28.73 -11.59
CA ILE A 216 -30.80 27.76 -12.65
C ILE A 216 -32.09 28.16 -13.36
N LYS A 217 -33.11 28.62 -12.62
CA LYS A 217 -34.36 29.16 -13.17
C LYS A 217 -34.11 30.39 -14.06
N THR A 218 -33.18 31.27 -13.69
CA THR A 218 -32.78 32.40 -14.51
C THR A 218 -32.05 31.95 -15.79
N ILE A 219 -31.12 30.99 -15.68
CA ILE A 219 -30.42 30.40 -16.83
C ILE A 219 -31.41 29.73 -17.79
N TYR A 220 -32.40 28.99 -17.27
CA TYR A 220 -33.45 28.38 -18.07
C TYR A 220 -34.21 29.39 -18.93
N LYS A 221 -34.48 30.59 -18.39
CA LYS A 221 -35.19 31.66 -19.10
C LYS A 221 -34.32 32.41 -20.09
N ASN A 222 -33.05 32.64 -19.75
CA ASN A 222 -32.18 33.57 -20.48
C ASN A 222 -31.20 32.88 -21.43
N ASP A 223 -30.83 31.63 -21.16
CA ASP A 223 -29.86 30.85 -21.95
C ASP A 223 -30.26 29.37 -22.00
N SER A 224 -31.12 29.06 -22.97
CA SER A 224 -31.62 27.70 -23.21
C SER A 224 -30.51 26.69 -23.52
N LYS A 225 -29.41 27.13 -24.15
CA LYS A 225 -28.28 26.24 -24.51
C LYS A 225 -27.50 25.85 -23.26
N LEU A 226 -27.16 26.82 -22.41
CA LEU A 226 -26.47 26.57 -21.15
C LEU A 226 -27.32 25.71 -20.19
N TYR A 227 -28.63 25.95 -20.17
CA TYR A 227 -29.54 25.12 -19.38
C TYR A 227 -29.54 23.66 -19.83
N LYS A 228 -29.57 23.39 -21.14
CA LYS A 228 -29.51 22.02 -21.67
C LYS A 228 -28.24 21.30 -21.25
N VAL A 229 -27.08 21.98 -21.28
CA VAL A 229 -25.81 21.41 -20.79
C VAL A 229 -25.90 21.09 -19.29
N LEU A 230 -26.47 21.97 -18.48
CA LEU A 230 -26.65 21.69 -17.04
C LEU A 230 -27.59 20.51 -16.79
N LEU A 231 -28.64 20.37 -17.59
CA LEU A 231 -29.59 19.27 -17.50
C LEU A 231 -28.94 17.93 -17.88
N ASP A 232 -28.15 17.90 -18.95
CA ASP A 232 -27.50 16.67 -19.40
C ASP A 232 -26.45 16.18 -18.37
N TYR A 233 -25.69 17.09 -17.77
CA TYR A 233 -24.64 16.73 -16.81
C TYR A 233 -25.14 16.49 -15.38
N PHE A 234 -26.13 17.25 -14.91
CA PHE A 234 -26.55 17.26 -13.50
C PHE A 234 -28.04 16.94 -13.30
N GLY A 235 -28.79 16.67 -14.36
CA GLY A 235 -30.20 16.34 -14.30
C GLY A 235 -30.51 15.01 -13.59
N PRO A 236 -31.80 14.76 -13.29
CA PRO A 236 -32.25 13.49 -12.73
C PRO A 236 -32.05 12.35 -13.75
N LYS A 237 -31.38 11.27 -13.33
CA LYS A 237 -31.17 10.10 -14.21
C LYS A 237 -32.40 9.18 -14.28
N TRP A 238 -33.15 9.05 -13.19
CA TRP A 238 -34.32 8.18 -13.08
C TRP A 238 -35.26 8.72 -11.98
N LYS A 239 -36.32 9.45 -12.35
CA LYS A 239 -37.45 9.81 -11.46
C LYS A 239 -38.66 10.27 -12.27
N LYS A 240 -39.88 10.04 -11.76
CA LYS A 240 -41.08 10.77 -12.20
C LYS A 240 -40.86 12.24 -11.86
N ILE A 241 -40.77 13.07 -12.88
CA ILE A 241 -40.67 14.53 -12.75
C ILE A 241 -42.09 15.05 -12.62
N ASN A 242 -42.40 15.69 -11.51
CA ASN A 242 -43.75 16.23 -11.27
C ASN A 242 -43.85 17.71 -11.65
N SER A 243 -42.75 18.48 -11.54
CA SER A 243 -42.67 19.89 -11.94
C SER A 243 -41.28 20.30 -12.42
N ILE A 244 -41.20 21.36 -13.24
CA ILE A 244 -39.94 21.95 -13.69
C ILE A 244 -39.11 22.53 -12.53
N THR A 245 -39.76 22.98 -11.46
CA THR A 245 -39.08 23.45 -10.24
C THR A 245 -38.30 22.31 -9.58
N ASP A 246 -38.87 21.10 -9.54
CA ASP A 246 -38.22 19.91 -8.98
C ASP A 246 -36.93 19.55 -9.74
N ILE A 247 -36.92 19.81 -11.06
CA ILE A 247 -35.73 19.62 -11.90
C ILE A 247 -34.63 20.59 -11.46
N PHE A 248 -34.95 21.87 -11.24
CA PHE A 248 -33.97 22.87 -10.80
C PHE A 248 -33.39 22.54 -9.42
N GLU A 249 -34.24 22.13 -8.47
CA GLU A 249 -33.82 21.67 -7.15
C GLU A 249 -32.90 20.45 -7.23
N THR A 250 -33.26 19.50 -8.10
CA THR A 250 -32.48 18.27 -8.31
C THR A 250 -31.11 18.57 -8.90
N ILE A 251 -31.03 19.45 -9.91
CA ILE A 251 -29.77 19.90 -10.50
C ILE A 251 -28.90 20.57 -9.43
N ALA A 252 -29.46 21.51 -8.64
CA ALA A 252 -28.73 22.19 -7.58
C ALA A 252 -28.24 21.22 -6.49
N LYS A 253 -29.03 20.19 -6.16
CA LYS A 253 -28.64 19.13 -5.22
C LYS A 253 -27.51 18.28 -5.78
N ASN A 254 -27.61 17.81 -7.02
CA ASN A 254 -26.59 16.99 -7.66
C ASN A 254 -25.24 17.73 -7.79
N ILE A 255 -25.28 19.01 -8.12
CA ILE A 255 -24.08 19.87 -8.15
C ILE A 255 -23.40 19.90 -6.78
N ARG A 256 -24.15 20.06 -5.68
CA ARG A 256 -23.61 20.04 -4.31
C ARG A 256 -23.08 18.67 -3.92
N ASP A 257 -23.82 17.62 -4.25
CA ASP A 257 -23.49 16.25 -3.89
C ASP A 257 -22.19 15.78 -4.55
N ILE A 258 -21.81 16.29 -5.73
CA ILE A 258 -20.52 15.96 -6.36
C ILE A 258 -19.34 16.36 -5.47
N TYR A 259 -19.38 17.56 -4.88
CA TYR A 259 -18.34 18.02 -3.98
C TYR A 259 -18.38 17.28 -2.65
N THR A 260 -19.57 17.20 -2.02
CA THR A 260 -19.76 16.56 -0.72
C THR A 260 -19.41 15.07 -0.78
N ASN A 261 -19.78 14.36 -1.84
CA ASN A 261 -19.42 12.95 -2.02
C ASN A 261 -17.92 12.76 -2.27
N ARG A 262 -17.27 13.66 -3.00
CA ARG A 262 -15.81 13.63 -3.20
C ARG A 262 -15.08 13.84 -1.88
N GLU A 263 -15.46 14.85 -1.09
CA GLU A 263 -14.89 15.08 0.24
C GLU A 263 -15.19 13.94 1.21
N ALA A 264 -16.44 13.48 1.30
CA ALA A 264 -16.81 12.38 2.18
C ALA A 264 -16.07 11.08 1.81
N LYS A 265 -15.83 10.84 0.51
CA LYS A 265 -15.01 9.71 0.04
C LYS A 265 -13.55 9.88 0.45
N ALA A 266 -12.99 11.09 0.30
CA ALA A 266 -11.62 11.39 0.73
C ALA A 266 -11.44 11.26 2.26
N ARG A 267 -12.36 11.81 3.06
CA ARG A 267 -12.38 11.69 4.52
C ARG A 267 -12.50 10.23 4.96
N LYS A 268 -13.41 9.45 4.37
CA LYS A 268 -13.52 7.99 4.64
C LYS A 268 -12.26 7.22 4.22
N GLN A 269 -11.54 7.68 3.20
CA GLN A 269 -10.27 7.07 2.79
C GLN A 269 -9.15 7.39 3.78
N LEU A 270 -9.06 8.64 4.23
CA LEU A 270 -8.13 9.09 5.26
C LEU A 270 -8.40 8.41 6.60
N GLN A 271 -9.66 8.30 7.01
CA GLN A 271 -10.05 7.58 8.22
C GLN A 271 -9.59 6.11 8.19
N LYS A 272 -9.83 5.39 7.09
CA LYS A 272 -9.36 4.01 6.93
C LYS A 272 -7.85 3.88 6.93
N TYR A 273 -7.16 4.88 6.37
CA TYR A 273 -5.69 4.93 6.39
C TYR A 273 -5.18 5.10 7.82
N ASN A 274 -5.75 6.03 8.58
CA ASN A 274 -5.41 6.23 9.99
C ASN A 274 -5.72 4.99 10.84
N GLU A 275 -6.89 4.38 10.66
CA GLU A 275 -7.24 3.10 11.32
C GLU A 275 -6.27 1.97 10.97
N ALA A 276 -5.77 1.91 9.74
CA ALA A 276 -4.79 0.92 9.32
C ALA A 276 -3.40 1.19 9.93
N ILE A 277 -3.00 2.46 10.05
CA ILE A 277 -1.78 2.85 10.78
C ILE A 277 -1.89 2.44 12.24
N GLU A 278 -2.99 2.75 12.91
CA GLU A 278 -3.15 2.43 14.33
C GLU A 278 -3.17 0.90 14.57
N ARG A 279 -3.80 0.12 13.69
CA ARG A 279 -3.68 -1.35 13.73
C ARG A 279 -2.25 -1.84 13.50
N TYR A 280 -1.45 -1.12 12.70
CA TYR A 280 -0.08 -1.49 12.42
C TYR A 280 0.86 -1.17 13.59
N LYS A 281 0.71 0.02 14.19
CA LYS A 281 1.40 0.42 15.43
C LYS A 281 1.11 -0.54 16.58
N ASN A 282 -0.14 -1.00 16.69
CA ASN A 282 -0.53 -1.97 17.71
C ASN A 282 -0.31 -3.43 17.29
N SER A 283 0.37 -3.70 16.17
CA SER A 283 0.72 -5.06 15.77
C SER A 283 1.98 -5.54 16.51
N LEU A 284 2.24 -6.84 16.52
CA LEU A 284 3.48 -7.40 17.10
C LEU A 284 4.77 -6.92 16.40
N PHE A 285 4.68 -6.23 15.26
CA PHE A 285 5.84 -5.76 14.50
C PHE A 285 5.64 -4.33 13.98
N PRO A 286 5.46 -3.34 14.87
CA PRO A 286 5.39 -1.94 14.48
C PRO A 286 6.77 -1.47 14.00
N PHE A 287 6.80 -0.51 13.07
CA PHE A 287 8.04 0.20 12.76
C PHE A 287 8.14 1.35 13.75
N ASP A 288 8.97 1.22 14.78
CA ASP A 288 9.14 2.31 15.73
C ASP A 288 10.27 3.29 15.35
N ASP A 289 11.25 2.94 14.49
CA ASP A 289 12.43 3.83 14.32
C ASP A 289 13.06 4.01 12.91
N GLU A 290 12.46 3.56 11.81
CA GLU A 290 13.09 3.72 10.46
C GLU A 290 12.52 4.87 9.59
N LEU A 291 11.94 5.92 10.20
CA LEU A 291 11.52 7.14 9.50
C LEU A 291 12.44 8.34 9.72
N ARG A 292 13.73 8.10 9.97
CA ARG A 292 14.76 9.09 9.66
C ARG A 292 15.43 8.71 8.34
N PHE A 293 14.65 8.73 7.26
CA PHE A 293 15.26 8.93 5.95
C PHE A 293 15.79 10.36 5.95
N THR A 294 17.11 10.43 6.04
CA THR A 294 17.96 11.58 5.77
C THR A 294 17.46 12.32 4.53
N SER A 295 17.08 13.58 4.72
CA SER A 295 17.21 14.63 3.71
C SER A 295 18.69 14.92 3.45
#